data_AF-A0A947CSH6-F1
#
_entry.id   AF-A0A947CSH6-F1
#
_cell.length_a   1.000
_cell.length_b   1.000
_cell.length_c   1.000
_cell.angle_alpha   90.00
_cell.angle_beta   90.00
_cell.angle_gamma   90.00
#
_symmetry.space_group_name_H-M   'P 1'
#
loop_
_entity.id
_entity.type
_entity.pdbx_description
1 polymer ?
#
loop_
_entity_poly.entity_id
_entity_poly.type
_entity_poly.pdbx_seq_one_letter_code
_entity_poly.pdbx_strand_id
1 'polypeptide(L)'
;MRNLCDSKWVRFSLLAALMAWAVSWSQAAWAQDDDSDLELEFEPDDVDKKKKGGTPPPDDKPPSKTLERAIKLYDKKDYYSASIELNKVLQGETKDSAANKQRAEFFMGKTLYQMKYYAGALSFFSRITDMSTGHRYYQPTLKWLAALSRVLPETSGILGKIGKYDVSDLEQPVMDEVREELYFLLGKHFYRRGSFEKAIGLFN
;
A
#
# COMPACT_ATOMS: atom_id res chain seq x y z
N MET A 1 54.43 -42.90 -0.73
CA MET A 1 55.42 -42.70 -1.82
C MET A 1 54.91 -43.45 -3.05
N ARG A 2 54.66 -42.69 -4.13
CA ARG A 2 54.63 -42.99 -5.58
C ARG A 2 54.31 -44.43 -6.06
N ASN A 3 53.28 -44.54 -6.91
CA ASN A 3 53.35 -44.89 -8.35
C ASN A 3 51.90 -45.00 -8.90
N LEU A 4 51.41 -44.12 -9.78
CA LEU A 4 51.63 -43.96 -11.25
C LEU A 4 50.89 -44.99 -12.14
N CYS A 5 49.79 -44.56 -12.76
CA CYS A 5 49.39 -44.74 -14.19
C CYS A 5 47.96 -44.19 -14.36
N ASP A 6 47.69 -43.15 -15.17
CA ASP A 6 47.51 -43.15 -16.64
C ASP A 6 46.41 -44.14 -17.11
N SER A 7 45.52 -43.87 -18.07
CA SER A 7 45.30 -42.80 -19.03
C SER A 7 44.02 -43.18 -19.82
N LYS A 8 43.18 -42.19 -20.12
CA LYS A 8 42.30 -42.04 -21.31
C LYS A 8 41.52 -43.25 -21.83
N TRP A 9 40.18 -43.17 -21.84
CA TRP A 9 39.37 -43.54 -23.02
C TRP A 9 38.09 -42.69 -23.08
N VAL A 10 38.08 -41.79 -24.06
CA VAL A 10 36.91 -41.06 -24.58
C VAL A 10 36.02 -42.06 -25.32
N ARG A 11 34.71 -42.11 -25.03
CA ARG A 11 33.66 -42.36 -26.05
C ARG A 11 32.34 -41.66 -25.69
N PHE A 12 32.03 -40.68 -26.52
CA PHE A 12 30.69 -40.16 -26.79
C PHE A 12 29.71 -41.30 -27.11
N SER A 13 28.51 -41.26 -26.52
CA SER A 13 27.30 -41.80 -27.16
C SER A 13 26.12 -40.90 -26.82
N LEU A 14 25.55 -40.31 -27.87
CA LEU A 14 24.33 -39.52 -27.90
C LEU A 14 23.09 -40.38 -27.55
N LEU A 15 22.10 -39.70 -26.94
CA LEU A 15 20.65 -39.85 -27.06
C LEU A 15 20.00 -41.24 -26.90
N ALA A 16 19.14 -41.37 -25.89
CA ALA A 16 17.79 -41.91 -26.07
C ALA A 16 16.87 -41.67 -24.85
N ALA A 17 15.69 -41.11 -25.16
CA ALA A 17 14.38 -41.47 -24.62
C ALA A 17 14.03 -41.25 -23.14
N LEU A 18 13.17 -40.25 -22.95
CA LEU A 18 11.95 -40.25 -22.13
C LEU A 18 11.41 -41.65 -21.74
N MET A 19 11.13 -41.85 -20.46
CA MET A 19 9.88 -42.48 -19.99
C MET A 19 9.68 -42.21 -18.49
N ALA A 20 8.52 -41.64 -18.19
CA ALA A 20 8.01 -41.32 -16.88
C ALA A 20 7.59 -42.57 -16.10
N TRP A 21 7.95 -42.67 -14.82
CA TRP A 21 7.25 -43.51 -13.85
C TRP A 21 6.81 -42.68 -12.66
N ALA A 22 5.50 -42.65 -12.47
CA ALA A 22 4.76 -41.95 -11.44
C ALA A 22 5.04 -42.55 -10.06
N VAL A 23 5.23 -41.68 -9.07
CA VAL A 23 5.07 -42.04 -7.65
C VAL A 23 4.08 -41.08 -7.02
N SER A 24 2.93 -41.68 -6.73
CA SER A 24 2.12 -41.54 -5.53
C SER A 24 1.60 -40.15 -5.14
N TRP A 25 0.27 -40.07 -5.23
CA TRP A 25 -0.58 -39.18 -4.47
C TRP A 25 -0.17 -39.08 -3.00
N SER A 26 -0.12 -37.85 -2.52
CA SER A 26 -0.45 -37.49 -1.14
C SER A 26 -1.31 -36.26 -1.25
N GLN A 27 -2.63 -36.47 -1.18
CA GLN A 27 -3.59 -35.38 -1.06
C GLN A 27 -3.33 -34.69 0.29
N ALA A 28 -2.71 -33.52 0.23
CA ALA A 28 -2.81 -32.54 1.31
C ALA A 28 -4.14 -31.81 1.13
N ALA A 29 -5.04 -32.16 2.03
CA ALA A 29 -6.28 -31.49 2.36
C ALA A 29 -6.07 -29.99 2.68
N TRP A 30 -6.90 -29.15 2.05
CA TRP A 30 -7.46 -27.87 2.53
C TRP A 30 -6.53 -26.86 3.24
N ALA A 31 -6.06 -25.88 2.47
CA ALA A 31 -6.08 -24.46 2.86
C ALA A 31 -5.98 -23.64 1.58
N GLN A 32 -7.14 -23.35 0.98
CA GLN A 32 -7.24 -22.26 0.03
C GLN A 32 -7.43 -21.02 0.91
N ASP A 33 -6.32 -20.51 1.43
CA ASP A 33 -6.26 -19.15 1.93
C ASP A 33 -6.48 -18.28 0.69
N ASP A 34 -7.72 -17.82 0.51
CA ASP A 34 -8.02 -16.69 -0.37
C ASP A 34 -7.32 -15.47 0.23
N ASP A 35 -6.01 -15.37 -0.03
CA ASP A 35 -5.21 -14.17 0.09
C ASP A 35 -5.69 -13.19 -1.00
N SER A 36 -6.92 -12.68 -0.85
CA SER A 36 -7.31 -11.41 -1.47
C SER A 36 -6.95 -10.24 -0.55
N ASP A 37 -5.85 -10.37 0.19
CA ASP A 37 -5.12 -9.21 0.69
C ASP A 37 -4.55 -8.53 -0.56
N LEU A 38 -5.35 -7.61 -1.12
CA LEU A 38 -4.94 -6.67 -2.15
C LEU A 38 -3.71 -5.94 -1.62
N GLU A 39 -2.54 -6.50 -1.91
CA GLU A 39 -1.25 -5.86 -1.75
C GLU A 39 -1.29 -4.70 -2.73
N LEU A 40 -1.78 -3.56 -2.26
CA LEU A 40 -1.79 -2.31 -3.00
C LEU A 40 -0.34 -1.85 -3.16
N GLU A 41 0.33 -2.50 -4.10
CA GLU A 41 1.70 -2.21 -4.51
C GLU A 41 1.67 -0.85 -5.19
N PHE A 42 2.14 0.16 -4.46
CA PHE A 42 2.21 1.52 -4.94
C PHE A 42 3.63 1.73 -5.48
N GLU A 43 3.76 1.84 -6.80
CA GLU A 43 4.99 2.31 -7.43
C GLU A 43 5.27 3.76 -6.97
N PRO A 44 6.52 4.11 -6.63
CA PRO A 44 6.84 5.35 -5.94
C PRO A 44 6.65 6.65 -6.75
N ASP A 45 6.31 6.58 -8.05
CA ASP A 45 6.49 7.70 -8.97
C ASP A 45 5.22 8.48 -9.36
N ASP A 46 4.01 8.06 -8.96
CA ASP A 46 2.77 8.76 -9.35
C ASP A 46 2.27 9.79 -8.33
N VAL A 47 3.19 10.61 -7.78
CA VAL A 47 2.79 11.85 -7.10
C VAL A 47 2.67 12.96 -8.15
N ASP A 48 1.60 12.88 -8.92
CA ASP A 48 1.33 13.80 -10.02
C ASP A 48 1.17 15.24 -9.52
N LYS A 49 2.02 16.13 -10.04
CA LYS A 49 2.14 17.53 -9.60
C LYS A 49 1.06 18.39 -10.25
N LYS A 50 -0.21 18.30 -9.84
CA LYS A 50 -1.16 19.43 -9.98
C LYS A 50 -2.52 19.18 -9.32
N LYS A 51 -2.69 19.72 -8.11
CA LYS A 51 -3.96 20.35 -7.70
C LYS A 51 -3.67 21.70 -7.04
N LYS A 52 -4.41 22.73 -7.43
CA LYS A 52 -4.34 24.08 -6.83
C LYS A 52 -5.07 24.06 -5.49
N GLY A 53 -4.31 23.89 -4.42
CA GLY A 53 -4.71 24.03 -3.02
C GLY A 53 -3.49 23.67 -2.18
N GLY A 54 -3.23 24.40 -1.09
CA GLY A 54 -2.15 24.18 -0.10
C GLY A 54 -0.84 23.62 -0.66
N THR A 55 0.15 24.46 -0.97
CA THR A 55 1.45 23.98 -1.50
C THR A 55 2.08 22.98 -0.51
N PRO A 56 2.34 21.71 -0.91
CA PRO A 56 3.04 20.76 -0.05
C PRO A 56 4.42 21.31 0.33
N PRO A 57 4.97 20.92 1.49
CA PRO A 57 6.29 21.39 1.88
C PRO A 57 7.34 21.09 0.80
N PRO A 58 8.23 22.06 0.49
CA PRO A 58 9.32 21.84 -0.45
C PRO A 58 10.24 20.72 0.05
N ASP A 59 10.79 19.96 -0.89
CA ASP A 59 11.65 18.81 -0.63
C ASP A 59 13.12 19.20 -0.68
N ASP A 60 13.53 20.01 0.29
CA ASP A 60 14.85 20.63 0.25
C ASP A 60 15.97 19.73 0.81
N LYS A 61 15.65 18.52 1.28
CA LYS A 61 16.61 17.60 1.90
C LYS A 61 16.39 16.15 1.48
N PRO A 62 17.47 15.42 1.16
CA PRO A 62 17.36 13.99 0.90
C PRO A 62 16.78 13.25 2.12
N PRO A 63 16.06 12.13 1.89
CA PRO A 63 15.57 11.25 2.95
C PRO A 63 16.68 10.87 3.92
N SER A 64 16.38 10.82 5.22
CA SER A 64 17.32 10.24 6.17
C SER A 64 17.55 8.76 5.87
N LYS A 65 18.74 8.25 6.26
CA LYS A 65 19.05 6.82 6.21
C LYS A 65 18.01 5.96 6.96
N THR A 66 17.40 6.53 8.00
CA THR A 66 16.32 5.88 8.76
C THR A 66 15.07 5.74 7.91
N LEU A 67 14.63 6.78 7.21
CA LEU A 67 13.47 6.73 6.32
C LEU A 67 13.70 5.76 5.15
N GLU A 68 14.88 5.79 4.52
CA GLU A 68 15.23 4.84 3.45
C GLU A 68 15.21 3.40 3.94
N ARG A 69 15.77 3.14 5.13
CA ARG A 69 15.73 1.81 5.74
C ARG A 69 14.31 1.38 6.03
N ALA A 70 13.49 2.27 6.57
CA ALA A 70 12.11 1.98 6.91
C ALA A 70 11.30 1.56 5.67
N ILE A 71 11.50 2.26 4.55
CA ILE A 71 10.87 1.91 3.27
C ILE A 71 11.38 0.54 2.78
N LYS A 72 12.69 0.30 2.82
CA LYS A 72 13.25 -1.02 2.47
C LYS A 72 12.73 -2.16 3.35
N LEU A 73 12.42 -1.90 4.63
CA LEU A 73 11.82 -2.88 5.53
C LEU A 73 10.36 -3.13 5.17
N TYR A 74 9.61 -2.08 4.83
CA TYR A 74 8.25 -2.18 4.31
C TYR A 74 8.20 -3.04 3.04
N ASP A 75 9.10 -2.79 2.08
CA ASP A 75 9.18 -3.55 0.82
C ASP A 75 9.55 -5.03 1.06
N LYS A 76 10.27 -5.31 2.15
CA LYS A 76 10.58 -6.68 2.62
C LYS A 76 9.44 -7.35 3.39
N LYS A 77 8.28 -6.69 3.51
CA LYS A 77 7.14 -7.11 4.34
C LYS A 77 7.46 -7.23 5.84
N ASP A 78 8.58 -6.66 6.30
CA ASP A 78 8.89 -6.52 7.72
C ASP A 78 8.23 -5.25 8.28
N TYR A 79 6.91 -5.32 8.41
CA TYR A 79 6.09 -4.20 8.84
C TYR A 79 6.37 -3.80 10.29
N TYR A 80 6.71 -4.75 11.17
CA TYR A 80 7.03 -4.45 12.55
C TYR A 80 8.29 -3.59 12.65
N SER A 81 9.40 -4.00 12.02
CA SER A 81 10.63 -3.21 12.03
C SER A 81 10.47 -1.89 11.28
N ALA A 82 9.72 -1.88 10.17
CA ALA A 82 9.40 -0.66 9.43
C ALA A 82 8.68 0.36 10.33
N SER A 83 7.68 -0.06 11.11
CA SER A 83 6.93 0.82 12.00
C SER A 83 7.83 1.48 13.04
N ILE A 84 8.81 0.77 13.58
CA ILE A 84 9.76 1.32 14.57
C ILE A 84 10.61 2.41 13.93
N GLU A 85 11.19 2.15 12.76
CA GLU A 85 12.04 3.14 12.08
C GLU A 85 11.23 4.35 11.57
N LEU A 86 10.01 4.14 11.07
CA LEU A 86 9.10 5.23 10.70
C LEU A 86 8.74 6.11 11.89
N ASN A 87 8.52 5.50 13.07
CA ASN A 87 8.18 6.24 14.28
C ASN A 87 9.31 7.18 14.71
N LYS A 88 10.58 6.78 14.57
CA LYS A 88 11.73 7.65 14.85
C LYS A 88 11.74 8.90 13.95
N VAL A 89 11.39 8.74 12.68
CA VAL A 89 11.28 9.86 11.73
C VAL A 89 10.16 10.81 12.14
N LEU A 90 9.00 10.27 12.53
CA LEU A 90 7.85 11.05 12.96
C LEU A 90 8.07 11.79 14.30
N GLN A 91 8.78 11.16 15.24
CA GLN A 91 9.16 11.76 16.53
C GLN A 91 10.25 12.83 16.38
N GLY A 92 10.88 12.94 15.21
CA GLY A 92 11.93 13.94 14.96
C GLY A 92 13.28 13.57 15.54
N GLU A 93 13.52 12.28 15.83
CA GLU A 93 14.86 11.76 16.13
C GLU A 93 15.79 11.90 14.92
N THR A 94 15.20 12.06 13.73
CA THR A 94 15.90 12.33 12.48
C THR A 94 15.76 13.80 12.06
N LYS A 95 16.79 14.34 11.40
CA LYS A 95 16.80 15.72 10.87
C LYS A 95 16.06 15.84 9.51
N ASP A 96 14.98 15.08 9.35
CA ASP A 96 14.18 15.01 8.12
C ASP A 96 13.39 16.29 7.86
N SER A 97 13.19 16.62 6.58
CA SER A 97 12.33 17.71 6.13
C SER A 97 10.85 17.43 6.43
N ALA A 98 10.01 18.46 6.38
CA ALA A 98 8.57 18.29 6.51
C ALA A 98 7.99 17.36 5.42
N ALA A 99 8.53 17.41 4.20
CA ALA A 99 8.15 16.50 3.11
C ALA A 99 8.46 15.03 3.45
N ASN A 100 9.65 14.75 3.99
CA ASN A 100 10.04 13.40 4.39
C ASN A 100 9.22 12.90 5.59
N LYS A 101 8.80 13.79 6.50
CA LYS A 101 7.86 13.43 7.57
C LYS A 101 6.47 13.08 7.03
N GLN A 102 5.96 13.82 6.04
CA GLN A 102 4.70 13.47 5.34
C GLN A 102 4.80 12.11 4.63
N ARG A 103 5.96 11.78 4.05
CA ARG A 103 6.23 10.46 3.48
C ARG A 103 6.22 9.38 4.56
N ALA A 104 6.92 9.59 5.67
CA ALA A 104 6.91 8.65 6.79
C ALA A 104 5.50 8.44 7.35
N GLU A 105 4.68 9.50 7.42
CA GLU A 105 3.30 9.45 7.89
C GLU A 105 2.42 8.57 7.00
N PHE A 106 2.52 8.74 5.69
CA PHE A 106 1.80 7.91 4.72
C PHE A 106 2.23 6.44 4.80
N PHE A 107 3.54 6.16 4.84
CA PHE A 107 4.05 4.79 4.98
C PHE A 107 3.70 4.16 6.34
N MET A 108 3.58 4.95 7.40
CA MET A 108 3.13 4.45 8.71
C MET A 108 1.69 3.95 8.64
N GLY A 109 0.80 4.73 8.01
CA GLY A 109 -0.58 4.30 7.79
C GLY A 109 -0.67 2.98 7.04
N LYS A 110 0.10 2.83 5.96
CA LYS A 110 0.19 1.57 5.18
C LYS A 110 0.71 0.41 6.01
N THR A 111 1.82 0.62 6.71
CA THR A 111 2.45 -0.39 7.59
C THR A 111 1.45 -0.91 8.63
N LEU A 112 0.71 0.00 9.27
CA LEU A 112 -0.30 -0.37 10.27
C LEU A 112 -1.49 -1.10 9.66
N TYR A 113 -1.89 -0.74 8.44
CA TYR A 113 -2.92 -1.47 7.71
C TYR A 113 -2.51 -2.93 7.48
N GLN A 114 -1.29 -3.16 7.01
CA GLN A 114 -0.74 -4.51 6.78
C GLN A 114 -0.64 -5.33 8.06
N MET A 115 -0.36 -4.67 9.19
CA MET A 115 -0.34 -5.32 10.51
C MET A 115 -1.74 -5.50 11.13
N LYS A 116 -2.82 -5.20 10.40
CA LYS A 116 -4.23 -5.27 10.85
C LYS A 116 -4.59 -4.29 11.98
N TYR A 117 -3.75 -3.29 12.23
CA TYR A 117 -4.03 -2.20 13.18
C TYR A 117 -4.86 -1.09 12.50
N TYR A 118 -6.09 -1.43 12.09
CA TYR A 118 -6.93 -0.56 11.26
C TYR A 118 -7.29 0.78 11.90
N ALA A 119 -7.54 0.82 13.22
CA ALA A 119 -7.80 2.07 13.94
C ALA A 119 -6.58 2.98 13.97
N GLY A 120 -5.38 2.40 14.12
CA GLY A 120 -4.11 3.13 14.05
C GLY A 120 -3.86 3.67 12.65
N ALA A 121 -4.04 2.83 11.63
CA ALA A 121 -3.93 3.23 10.22
C ALA A 121 -4.88 4.40 9.89
N LEU A 122 -6.14 4.31 10.31
CA LEU A 122 -7.14 5.37 10.12
C LEU A 122 -6.71 6.68 10.79
N SER A 123 -6.06 6.64 11.96
CA SER A 123 -5.57 7.85 12.64
C SER A 123 -4.53 8.61 11.79
N PHE A 124 -3.56 7.90 11.21
CA PHE A 124 -2.57 8.51 10.33
C PHE A 124 -3.17 9.01 9.02
N PHE A 125 -4.02 8.21 8.36
CA PHE A 125 -4.71 8.68 7.15
C PHE A 125 -5.65 9.86 7.43
N SER A 126 -6.30 9.89 8.60
CA SER A 126 -7.14 11.00 9.03
C SER A 126 -6.35 12.31 9.10
N ARG A 127 -5.15 12.29 9.68
CA ARG A 127 -4.27 13.47 9.72
C ARG A 127 -3.91 13.97 8.32
N ILE A 128 -3.62 13.05 7.40
CA ILE A 128 -3.35 13.39 5.98
C ILE A 128 -4.57 14.06 5.35
N THR A 129 -5.77 13.51 5.58
CA THR A 129 -7.01 14.06 5.01
C THR A 129 -7.43 15.39 5.64
N ASP A 130 -7.10 15.60 6.91
CA ASP A 130 -7.39 16.84 7.63
C ASP A 130 -6.50 17.99 7.14
N MET A 131 -5.29 17.71 6.67
CA MET A 131 -4.43 18.68 5.99
C MET A 131 -4.85 18.97 4.54
N SER A 132 -5.75 18.15 3.97
CA SER A 132 -6.22 18.23 2.59
C SER A 132 -5.03 18.37 1.61
N THR A 133 -5.14 19.27 0.64
CA THR A 133 -4.12 19.55 -0.37
C THR A 133 -2.74 19.97 0.17
N GLY A 134 -2.64 20.38 1.44
CA GLY A 134 -1.36 20.66 2.10
C GLY A 134 -0.48 19.43 2.38
N HIS A 135 -1.03 18.22 2.21
CA HIS A 135 -0.27 16.98 2.34
C HIS A 135 0.04 16.37 0.97
N ARG A 136 1.32 16.04 0.73
CA ARG A 136 1.78 15.42 -0.53
C ARG A 136 0.99 14.15 -0.90
N TYR A 137 0.64 13.35 0.11
CA TYR A 137 -0.06 12.08 -0.05
C TYR A 137 -1.58 12.18 0.15
N TYR A 138 -2.18 13.36 -0.01
CA TYR A 138 -3.63 13.51 0.14
C TYR A 138 -4.41 12.64 -0.85
N GLN A 139 -4.08 12.68 -2.14
CA GLN A 139 -4.78 11.92 -3.18
C GLN A 139 -4.59 10.39 -3.00
N PRO A 140 -3.35 9.86 -2.88
CA PRO A 140 -3.16 8.42 -2.74
C PRO A 140 -3.80 7.83 -1.48
N THR A 141 -4.00 8.64 -0.43
CA THR A 141 -4.68 8.20 0.80
C THR A 141 -6.13 7.77 0.56
N LEU A 142 -6.78 8.29 -0.48
CA LEU A 142 -8.16 7.93 -0.79
C LEU A 142 -8.35 6.43 -1.06
N LYS A 143 -7.41 5.80 -1.77
CA LYS A 143 -7.42 4.34 -2.01
C LYS A 143 -7.35 3.56 -0.71
N TRP A 144 -6.55 4.03 0.25
CA TRP A 144 -6.41 3.40 1.57
C TRP A 144 -7.65 3.61 2.45
N LEU A 145 -8.34 4.74 2.31
CA LEU A 145 -9.63 4.95 2.97
C LEU A 145 -10.72 4.03 2.41
N ALA A 146 -10.75 3.80 1.10
CA ALA A 146 -11.64 2.80 0.51
C ALA A 146 -11.37 1.40 1.09
N ALA A 147 -10.10 0.96 1.09
CA ALA A 147 -9.71 -0.32 1.68
C ALA A 147 -10.10 -0.44 3.17
N LEU A 148 -9.85 0.61 3.96
CA LEU A 148 -10.25 0.65 5.37
C LEU A 148 -11.77 0.61 5.58
N SER A 149 -12.56 1.09 4.62
CA SER A 149 -14.03 1.11 4.74
C SER A 149 -14.66 -0.28 4.68
N ARG A 150 -13.94 -1.25 4.09
CA ARG A 150 -14.35 -2.66 4.01
C ARG A 150 -14.21 -3.38 5.35
N VAL A 151 -13.25 -2.98 6.17
CA VAL A 151 -12.90 -3.64 7.43
C VAL A 151 -13.38 -2.89 8.67
N LEU A 152 -13.47 -1.56 8.61
CA LEU A 152 -13.88 -0.75 9.74
C LEU A 152 -15.41 -0.59 9.80
N PRO A 153 -15.99 -0.56 11.02
CA PRO A 153 -17.39 -0.21 11.17
C PRO A 153 -17.60 1.24 10.74
N GLU A 154 -18.79 1.55 10.23
CA GLU A 154 -19.13 2.92 9.79
C GLU A 154 -19.05 3.95 10.92
N THR A 155 -19.19 3.52 12.17
CA THR A 155 -19.04 4.36 13.37
C THR A 155 -17.62 4.89 13.57
N SER A 156 -16.63 4.34 12.86
CA SER A 156 -15.25 4.84 12.85
C SER A 156 -15.10 6.26 12.31
N GLY A 157 -16.14 6.80 11.65
CA GLY A 157 -16.10 8.12 11.02
C GLY A 157 -15.40 8.12 9.66
N ILE A 158 -15.09 6.95 9.11
CA ILE A 158 -14.39 6.82 7.83
C ILE A 158 -15.14 7.46 6.66
N LEU A 159 -16.47 7.32 6.61
CA LEU A 159 -17.32 7.96 5.61
C LEU A 159 -17.17 9.49 5.64
N GLY A 160 -17.03 10.07 6.84
CA GLY A 160 -16.78 11.49 7.01
C GLY A 160 -15.43 11.94 6.46
N LYS A 161 -14.42 11.06 6.47
CA LYS A 161 -13.09 11.32 5.90
C LYS A 161 -13.11 11.21 4.38
N ILE A 162 -13.77 10.20 3.82
CA ILE A 162 -13.98 10.05 2.37
C ILE A 162 -14.79 11.23 1.82
N GLY A 163 -15.81 11.68 2.57
CA GLY A 163 -16.63 12.83 2.20
C GLY A 163 -15.93 14.20 2.21
N LYS A 164 -14.62 14.26 2.49
CA LYS A 164 -13.79 15.46 2.32
C LYS A 164 -13.21 15.61 0.91
N TYR A 165 -13.23 14.54 0.13
CA TYR A 165 -12.76 14.52 -1.25
C TYR A 165 -13.88 14.95 -2.19
N ASP A 166 -13.50 15.61 -3.28
CA ASP A 166 -14.40 16.00 -4.35
C ASP A 166 -14.52 14.88 -5.37
N VAL A 167 -15.61 14.86 -6.14
CA VAL A 167 -15.81 13.87 -7.22
C VAL A 167 -14.65 13.88 -8.22
N SER A 168 -14.08 15.05 -8.50
CA SER A 168 -12.89 15.18 -9.36
C SER A 168 -11.62 14.51 -8.81
N ASP A 169 -11.56 14.20 -7.50
CA ASP A 169 -10.46 13.41 -6.92
C ASP A 169 -10.59 11.92 -7.32
N LEU A 170 -11.83 11.43 -7.53
CA LEU A 170 -12.13 10.02 -7.85
C LEU A 170 -11.87 9.67 -9.32
N GLU A 171 -11.84 10.68 -10.20
CA GLU A 171 -11.65 10.51 -11.64
C GLU A 171 -10.19 10.29 -12.06
N GLN A 172 -9.26 10.26 -11.11
CA GLN A 172 -7.84 10.00 -11.40
C GLN A 172 -7.61 8.55 -11.84
N PRO A 173 -6.73 8.29 -12.82
CA PRO A 173 -6.43 6.93 -13.28
C PRO A 173 -5.99 5.96 -12.18
N VAL A 174 -5.28 6.47 -11.16
CA VAL A 174 -4.82 5.68 -10.00
C VAL A 174 -5.97 5.12 -9.17
N MET A 175 -7.18 5.67 -9.31
CA MET A 175 -8.38 5.29 -8.58
C MET A 175 -9.30 4.35 -9.35
N ASP A 176 -9.01 4.01 -10.61
CA ASP A 176 -9.91 3.25 -11.50
C ASP A 176 -10.44 1.96 -10.85
N GLU A 177 -9.57 1.23 -10.16
CA GLU A 177 -9.91 -0.03 -9.48
C GLU A 177 -10.90 0.13 -8.31
N VAL A 178 -10.88 1.28 -7.64
CA VAL A 178 -11.68 1.57 -6.44
C VAL A 178 -12.72 2.66 -6.68
N ARG A 179 -12.82 3.15 -7.92
CA ARG A 179 -13.62 4.33 -8.29
C ARG A 179 -15.09 4.13 -7.94
N GLU A 180 -15.69 3.06 -8.43
CA GLU A 180 -17.11 2.75 -8.21
C GLU A 180 -17.44 2.61 -6.72
N GLU A 181 -16.55 1.97 -5.96
CA GLU A 181 -16.68 1.86 -4.51
C GLU A 181 -16.61 3.24 -3.85
N LEU A 182 -15.70 4.11 -4.28
CA LEU A 182 -15.60 5.47 -3.77
C LEU A 182 -16.85 6.30 -4.09
N TYR A 183 -17.43 6.18 -5.28
CA TYR A 183 -18.71 6.81 -5.63
C TYR A 183 -19.83 6.34 -4.70
N PHE A 184 -19.92 5.03 -4.48
CA PHE A 184 -20.89 4.45 -3.55
C PHE A 184 -20.71 4.97 -2.12
N LEU A 185 -19.47 4.99 -1.60
CA LEU A 185 -19.16 5.46 -0.24
C LEU A 185 -19.46 6.96 -0.08
N LEU A 186 -19.16 7.76 -1.09
CA LEU A 186 -19.44 9.19 -1.11
C LEU A 186 -20.95 9.46 -1.18
N GLY A 187 -21.67 8.73 -2.04
CA GLY A 187 -23.13 8.78 -2.11
C GLY A 187 -23.78 8.39 -0.78
N LYS A 188 -23.28 7.33 -0.13
CA LYS A 188 -23.71 6.90 1.21
C LYS A 188 -23.49 7.97 2.28
N HIS A 189 -22.34 8.67 2.24
CA HIS A 189 -22.08 9.81 3.13
C HIS A 189 -23.10 10.94 2.94
N PHE A 190 -23.39 11.33 1.70
CA PHE A 190 -24.40 12.37 1.42
C PHE A 190 -25.81 11.95 1.79
N TYR A 191 -26.17 10.68 1.54
CA TYR A 191 -27.45 10.11 1.93
C TYR A 191 -27.68 10.21 3.44
N ARG A 192 -26.68 9.82 4.24
CA ARG A 192 -26.74 9.91 5.71
C ARG A 192 -26.84 11.33 6.25
N ARG A 193 -26.37 12.32 5.48
CA ARG A 193 -26.46 13.74 5.82
C ARG A 193 -27.75 14.41 5.33
N GLY A 194 -28.65 13.66 4.68
CA GLY A 194 -29.88 14.18 4.09
C GLY A 194 -29.69 14.96 2.79
N SER A 195 -28.50 14.91 2.18
CA SER A 195 -28.22 15.54 0.88
C SER A 195 -28.57 14.58 -0.26
N PHE A 196 -29.87 14.30 -0.41
CA PHE A 196 -30.35 13.25 -1.30
C PHE A 196 -30.09 13.54 -2.78
N GLU A 197 -30.16 14.79 -3.25
CA GLU A 197 -29.90 15.10 -4.66
C GLU A 197 -28.46 14.75 -5.04
N LYS A 198 -27.51 15.06 -4.15
CA LYS A 198 -26.09 14.70 -4.35
C LYS A 198 -25.87 13.20 -4.30
N ALA A 199 -26.52 12.51 -3.36
CA ALA A 199 -26.39 11.06 -3.24
C ALA A 199 -26.91 10.33 -4.50
N ILE A 200 -28.09 10.71 -5.00
CA ILE A 200 -28.66 10.12 -6.21
C ILE A 200 -27.77 10.36 -7.43
N GLY A 201 -27.20 11.57 -7.55
CA GLY A 201 -26.27 11.89 -8.63
C GLY A 201 -24.97 11.06 -8.63
N LEU A 202 -24.62 10.43 -7.50
CA LEU A 202 -23.44 9.57 -7.36
C LEU A 202 -23.74 8.07 -7.48
N PHE A 203 -25.01 7.68 -7.51
CA PHE A 203 -25.43 6.27 -7.62
C PHE A 203 -25.81 5.85 -9.05
N ASN A 204 -25.69 6.76 -10.02
CA ASN A 204 -25.95 6.52 -11.44
C ASN A 204 -24.68 6.10 -12.18
#